data_AF-A0A8C8ZF77-F1
#
_entry.id   AF-A0A8C8ZF77-F1
#
_cell.length_a   1.000
_cell.length_b   1.000
_cell.length_c   1.000
_cell.angle_alpha   90.00
_cell.angle_beta   90.00
_cell.angle_gamma   90.00
#
_symmetry.space_group_name_H-M   'P 1'
#
loop_
_entity.id
_entity.type
_entity.pdbx_description
1 polymer ?
#
loop_
_entity_poly.entity_id
_entity_poly.type
_entity_poly.pdbx_seq_one_letter_code
_entity_poly.pdbx_strand_id
1 'polypeptide(L)'
;MTLAAYKEKMKELPLVSLFCSCFLADPLNKSSYKYEADTVDLNWCVISDMEVIELNKCTSGQSFEVILKPPSFDGVPEFNASLPRRRDPSLEEIQKKLEAAEERRKYQEAELLKHLAEKREHEREVIQKAIEENNNFIKMAKEKLAQKMESNKENREAHLAAMLERLQEKVSDPGPERRLLGHVALPWQVYMDLHITSGRKQPWAGMGVFLLDRSLGAFQGMIWEVLGKKH
;
A
#
# COMPACT_ATOMS: atom_id res chain seq x y z
N MET A 1 57.82 18.15 -34.77
CA MET A 1 58.90 17.16 -34.58
C MET A 1 59.42 16.76 -35.94
N THR A 2 60.67 17.11 -36.28
CA THR A 2 61.25 16.70 -37.57
C THR A 2 61.58 15.21 -37.54
N LEU A 3 61.42 14.52 -38.68
CA LEU A 3 61.66 13.08 -38.80
C LEU A 3 63.07 12.67 -38.33
N ALA A 4 64.06 13.57 -38.49
CA ALA A 4 65.41 13.42 -37.98
C ALA A 4 65.48 13.36 -36.44
N ALA A 5 64.76 14.26 -35.75
CA ALA A 5 64.76 14.30 -34.27
C ALA A 5 64.05 13.07 -33.66
N TYR A 6 63.03 12.53 -34.34
CA TYR A 6 62.38 11.28 -33.93
C TYR A 6 63.31 10.07 -34.09
N LYS A 7 64.09 10.03 -35.18
CA LYS A 7 65.06 8.95 -35.45
C LYS A 7 66.17 8.90 -34.41
N GLU A 8 66.67 10.03 -33.92
CA GLU A 8 67.66 10.05 -32.83
C GLU A 8 67.07 9.59 -31.49
N LYS A 9 65.88 10.05 -31.13
CA LYS A 9 65.21 9.62 -29.89
C LYS A 9 64.97 8.10 -29.83
N MET A 10 64.74 7.48 -30.99
CA MET A 10 64.59 6.02 -31.07
C MET A 10 65.89 5.25 -30.90
N LYS A 11 67.06 5.84 -31.20
CA LYS A 11 68.37 5.19 -30.98
C LYS A 11 68.78 5.13 -29.51
N GLU A 12 68.21 5.99 -28.67
CA GLU A 12 68.52 6.08 -27.23
C GLU A 12 67.76 5.06 -26.37
N LEU A 13 66.80 4.34 -26.94
CA LEU A 13 66.09 3.26 -26.23
C LEU A 13 66.98 2.01 -26.19
N PRO A 14 67.23 1.42 -25.01
CA PRO A 14 67.98 0.18 -24.93
C PRO A 14 67.20 -0.90 -25.69
N LEU A 15 67.86 -1.56 -26.64
CA LEU A 15 67.37 -2.66 -27.50
C LEU A 15 66.84 -2.29 -28.90
N VAL A 16 66.72 -1.01 -29.29
CA VAL A 16 66.30 -0.68 -30.68
C VAL A 16 67.30 -1.17 -31.74
N SER A 17 68.58 -1.28 -31.38
CA SER A 17 69.64 -1.86 -32.22
C SER A 17 69.46 -3.35 -32.51
N LEU A 18 68.67 -4.08 -31.72
CA LEU A 18 68.40 -5.50 -31.89
C LEU A 18 67.25 -5.79 -32.87
N PHE A 19 66.29 -4.87 -33.01
CA PHE A 19 65.05 -5.12 -33.74
C PHE A 19 65.09 -4.65 -35.21
N CYS A 20 66.06 -3.80 -35.61
CA CYS A 20 66.14 -3.35 -37.01
C CYS A 20 67.54 -2.80 -37.39
N SER A 21 68.24 -3.49 -38.28
CA SER A 21 69.55 -3.09 -38.83
C SER A 21 69.52 -1.82 -39.68
N CYS A 22 68.34 -1.34 -40.09
CA CYS A 22 68.17 -0.16 -40.93
C CYS A 22 68.45 1.18 -40.20
N PHE A 23 68.56 1.18 -38.86
CA PHE A 23 68.77 2.41 -38.06
C PHE A 23 70.24 2.73 -37.76
N LEU A 24 71.14 1.74 -37.90
CA LEU A 24 72.58 1.84 -37.63
C LEU A 24 73.42 1.55 -38.88
N ALA A 25 72.99 2.04 -40.04
CA ALA A 25 73.89 2.08 -41.19
C ALA A 25 74.86 3.26 -41.03
N ASP A 26 75.93 3.08 -40.26
CA ASP A 26 77.11 3.94 -40.36
C ASP A 26 77.99 3.48 -41.53
N PRO A 27 78.35 4.37 -42.47
CA PRO A 27 79.26 4.03 -43.55
C PRO A 27 80.71 4.16 -43.08
N LEU A 28 81.53 3.18 -43.51
CA LEU A 28 82.98 3.02 -43.32
C LEU A 28 83.47 2.39 -42.01
N ASN A 29 83.99 1.15 -42.12
CA ASN A 29 85.44 0.98 -42.20
C ASN A 29 85.78 -0.36 -42.90
N LYS A 30 86.45 -0.29 -44.05
CA LYS A 30 87.08 -1.46 -44.69
C LYS A 30 88.45 -1.63 -44.05
N SER A 31 88.67 -2.74 -43.34
CA SER A 31 90.01 -3.27 -43.14
C SER A 31 90.07 -4.74 -43.55
N SER A 32 91.04 -4.99 -44.43
CA SER A 32 91.47 -6.25 -45.02
C SER A 32 91.66 -7.36 -43.99
N TYR A 33 90.91 -8.45 -44.09
CA TYR A 33 91.20 -9.68 -43.35
C TYR A 33 92.21 -10.55 -44.10
N LYS A 34 93.41 -10.68 -43.52
CA LYS A 34 94.32 -11.80 -43.78
C LYS A 34 93.90 -12.99 -42.91
N TYR A 35 93.91 -14.17 -43.51
CA TYR A 35 93.84 -15.46 -42.84
C TYR A 35 95.08 -15.64 -41.97
N GLU A 36 94.92 -15.99 -40.68
CA GLU A 36 95.77 -16.92 -39.94
C GLU A 36 95.08 -17.27 -38.62
N ALA A 37 95.24 -18.52 -38.22
CA ALA A 37 94.47 -19.25 -37.23
C ALA A 37 94.56 -18.68 -35.80
N ASP A 38 93.42 -18.52 -35.12
CA ASP A 38 93.29 -18.95 -33.74
C ASP A 38 91.82 -19.21 -33.36
N THR A 39 91.57 -20.48 -33.05
CA THR A 39 90.44 -21.09 -32.34
C THR A 39 89.27 -20.18 -31.91
N VAL A 40 88.28 -19.98 -32.80
CA VAL A 40 86.91 -19.79 -32.32
C VAL A 40 86.41 -21.18 -31.96
N ASP A 41 86.31 -21.43 -30.66
CA ASP A 41 85.71 -22.63 -30.09
C ASP A 41 84.32 -22.87 -30.71
N LEU A 42 84.24 -23.76 -31.69
CA LEU A 42 83.00 -24.21 -32.32
C LEU A 42 82.18 -25.09 -31.37
N ASN A 43 82.58 -25.20 -30.10
CA ASN A 43 81.92 -26.00 -29.07
C ASN A 43 80.79 -25.26 -28.31
N TRP A 44 80.36 -24.06 -28.73
CA TRP A 44 79.14 -23.41 -28.18
C TRP A 44 77.88 -23.59 -29.04
N CYS A 45 77.92 -24.32 -30.16
CA CYS A 45 76.74 -24.57 -30.99
C CYS A 45 76.57 -26.04 -31.41
N VAL A 46 77.04 -26.98 -30.59
CA VAL A 46 76.48 -28.34 -30.61
C VAL A 46 75.34 -28.36 -29.58
N ILE A 47 74.14 -27.94 -29.98
CA ILE A 47 72.95 -28.20 -29.18
C ILE A 47 72.72 -29.72 -29.28
N SER A 48 73.40 -30.49 -28.43
CA SER A 48 73.29 -31.96 -28.38
C SER A 48 71.88 -32.43 -27.98
N ASP A 49 71.02 -31.48 -27.57
CA ASP A 49 69.71 -31.70 -26.96
C ASP A 49 68.53 -31.10 -27.77
N MET A 50 68.73 -30.70 -29.05
CA MET A 50 67.63 -30.19 -29.90
C MET A 50 66.98 -31.33 -30.69
N GLU A 51 65.81 -31.76 -30.23
CA GLU A 51 64.98 -32.74 -30.92
C GLU A 51 63.83 -32.04 -31.67
N VAL A 52 63.65 -32.35 -32.95
CA VAL A 52 62.56 -31.81 -33.77
C VAL A 52 61.66 -32.95 -34.20
N ILE A 53 60.42 -32.96 -33.71
CA ILE A 53 59.39 -33.94 -34.04
C ILE A 53 58.46 -33.31 -35.08
N GLU A 54 58.51 -33.78 -36.33
CA GLU A 54 57.60 -33.30 -37.37
C GLU A 54 56.15 -33.75 -37.05
N LEU A 55 55.21 -32.80 -37.03
CA LEU A 55 53.81 -33.09 -36.72
C LEU A 55 52.98 -33.26 -37.99
N ASN A 56 52.83 -32.19 -38.77
CA ASN A 56 51.98 -32.20 -39.96
C ASN A 56 52.55 -31.34 -41.07
N LYS A 57 52.34 -31.77 -42.32
CA LYS A 57 52.68 -31.00 -43.53
C LYS A 57 51.44 -30.89 -44.40
N CYS A 58 51.06 -29.66 -44.74
CA CYS A 58 49.96 -29.36 -45.64
C CYS A 58 50.43 -28.39 -46.73
N THR A 59 49.60 -28.17 -47.75
CA THR A 59 49.94 -27.30 -48.89
C THR A 59 50.25 -25.87 -48.47
N SER A 60 49.67 -25.40 -47.35
CA SER A 60 49.87 -24.05 -46.81
C SER A 60 51.02 -23.94 -45.80
N GLY A 61 51.65 -25.04 -45.39
CA GLY A 61 52.73 -24.97 -44.40
C GLY A 61 53.08 -26.29 -43.74
N GLN A 62 54.02 -26.21 -42.79
CA GLN A 62 54.52 -27.35 -42.05
C GLN A 62 54.58 -27.00 -40.56
N SER A 63 54.23 -27.93 -39.68
CA SER A 63 54.33 -27.81 -38.23
C SER A 63 55.20 -28.92 -37.65
N PHE A 64 55.96 -28.56 -36.63
CA PHE A 64 56.86 -29.43 -35.91
C PHE A 64 56.98 -28.96 -34.46
N GLU A 65 57.25 -29.89 -33.56
CA GLU A 65 57.55 -29.64 -32.16
C GLU A 65 59.07 -29.64 -31.97
N VAL A 66 59.61 -28.64 -31.27
CA VAL A 66 61.05 -28.54 -30.97
C VAL A 66 61.23 -28.67 -29.47
N ILE A 67 61.92 -29.73 -29.06
CA ILE A 67 62.29 -29.99 -27.66
C ILE A 67 63.77 -29.64 -27.51
N LEU A 68 64.06 -28.58 -26.75
CA LEU A 68 65.43 -28.15 -26.45
C LEU A 68 66.00 -28.81 -25.18
N LYS A 69 65.10 -29.33 -24.34
CA LYS A 69 65.42 -30.07 -23.12
C LYS A 69 64.24 -30.99 -22.80
N PRO A 70 64.45 -32.31 -22.65
CA PRO A 70 63.38 -33.22 -22.28
C PRO A 70 62.81 -32.84 -20.89
N PRO A 71 61.52 -33.10 -20.63
CA PRO A 71 60.92 -32.82 -19.34
C PRO A 71 61.75 -33.48 -18.24
N SER A 72 62.06 -32.74 -17.17
CA SER A 72 62.93 -33.23 -16.09
C SER A 72 62.25 -34.31 -15.21
N PHE A 73 60.97 -34.57 -15.49
CA PHE A 73 60.12 -35.54 -14.82
C PHE A 73 59.31 -36.26 -15.89
N ASP A 74 59.51 -37.58 -16.02
CA ASP A 74 58.79 -38.44 -16.99
C ASP A 74 57.32 -38.71 -16.61
N GLY A 75 56.84 -38.12 -15.51
CA GLY A 75 55.45 -38.23 -15.09
C GLY A 75 54.57 -37.13 -15.69
N VAL A 76 53.33 -37.51 -16.00
CA VAL A 76 52.24 -36.56 -16.31
C VAL A 76 52.20 -35.47 -15.23
N PRO A 77 52.00 -34.18 -15.59
CA PRO A 77 51.85 -33.12 -14.60
C PRO A 77 50.79 -33.54 -13.58
N GLU A 78 51.18 -33.65 -12.32
CA GLU A 78 50.29 -33.98 -11.20
C GLU A 78 49.45 -32.74 -10.88
N PHE A 79 48.64 -32.30 -11.85
CA PHE A 79 47.76 -31.15 -11.71
C PHE A 79 46.63 -31.54 -10.75
N ASN A 80 46.86 -31.29 -9.46
CA ASN A 80 45.91 -31.29 -8.36
C ASN A 80 44.66 -32.16 -8.62
N ALA A 81 44.84 -33.48 -8.61
CA ALA A 81 43.74 -34.45 -8.53
C ALA A 81 42.91 -34.32 -7.23
N SER A 82 43.25 -33.35 -6.35
CA SER A 82 42.56 -32.97 -5.13
C SER A 82 41.32 -32.12 -5.36
N LEU A 83 41.09 -31.58 -6.55
CA LEU A 83 39.77 -31.10 -6.94
C LEU A 83 39.06 -32.23 -7.69
N PRO A 84 38.05 -32.88 -7.09
CA PRO A 84 37.16 -33.75 -7.85
C PRO A 84 36.69 -32.92 -9.04
N ARG A 85 36.85 -33.44 -10.27
CA ARG A 85 36.12 -32.91 -11.42
C ARG A 85 34.66 -32.86 -10.99
N ARG A 86 34.16 -31.67 -10.68
CA ARG A 86 32.75 -31.47 -10.35
C ARG A 86 32.03 -32.01 -11.56
N ARG A 87 31.16 -33.00 -11.36
CA ARG A 87 30.31 -33.48 -12.44
C ARG A 87 29.56 -32.27 -12.97
N ASP A 88 29.56 -32.12 -14.29
CA ASP A 88 28.77 -31.07 -14.91
C ASP A 88 27.31 -31.30 -14.53
N PRO A 89 26.61 -30.26 -14.02
CA PRO A 89 25.24 -30.40 -13.55
C PRO A 89 24.34 -30.88 -14.69
N SER A 90 23.45 -31.82 -14.39
CA SER A 90 22.49 -32.31 -15.37
C SER A 90 21.48 -31.21 -15.74
N LEU A 91 20.83 -31.34 -16.89
CA LEU A 91 19.80 -30.39 -17.31
C LEU A 91 18.70 -30.21 -16.24
N GLU A 92 18.34 -31.31 -15.58
CA GLU A 92 17.31 -31.33 -14.54
C GLU A 92 17.75 -30.61 -13.25
N GLU A 93 19.02 -30.73 -12.87
CA GLU A 93 19.58 -29.95 -11.77
C GLU A 93 19.64 -28.44 -12.06
N ILE A 94 19.91 -28.07 -13.32
CA ILE A 94 19.90 -26.68 -13.78
C ILE A 94 18.46 -26.14 -13.73
N GLN A 95 17.50 -26.86 -14.30
CA GLN A 95 16.08 -26.49 -14.29
C GLN A 95 15.56 -26.31 -12.86
N LYS A 96 15.82 -27.27 -11.97
CA LYS A 96 15.41 -27.19 -10.57
C LYS A 96 15.96 -25.94 -9.86
N LYS A 97 17.20 -25.52 -10.17
CA LYS A 97 17.78 -24.30 -9.59
C LYS A 97 17.12 -23.03 -10.13
N LEU A 98 16.75 -23.02 -11.42
CA LEU A 98 16.03 -21.90 -12.04
C LEU A 98 14.62 -21.78 -11.47
N GLU A 99 13.90 -22.90 -11.37
CA GLU A 99 12.56 -22.96 -10.76
C GLU A 99 12.61 -22.52 -9.30
N ALA A 100 13.59 -23.00 -8.51
CA ALA A 100 13.73 -22.55 -7.12
C ALA A 100 13.99 -21.04 -7.00
N ALA A 101 14.69 -20.44 -7.98
CA ALA A 101 14.87 -18.99 -8.03
C ALA A 101 13.60 -18.25 -8.44
N GLU A 102 12.80 -18.83 -9.33
CA GLU A 102 11.49 -18.31 -9.71
C GLU A 102 10.49 -18.35 -8.57
N GLU A 103 10.41 -19.47 -7.85
CA GLU A 103 9.53 -19.60 -6.68
C GLU A 103 9.90 -18.60 -5.58
N ARG A 104 11.19 -18.30 -5.38
CA ARG A 104 11.60 -17.22 -4.47
C ARG A 104 11.12 -15.84 -4.92
N ARG A 105 11.12 -15.56 -6.22
CA ARG A 105 10.56 -14.29 -6.75
C ARG A 105 9.05 -14.23 -6.55
N LYS A 106 8.33 -15.30 -6.92
CA LYS A 106 6.87 -15.41 -6.74
C LYS A 106 6.48 -15.27 -5.27
N TYR A 107 7.24 -15.87 -4.36
CA TYR A 107 7.00 -15.73 -2.92
C TYR A 107 7.11 -14.28 -2.45
N GLN A 108 8.16 -13.56 -2.86
CA GLN A 108 8.33 -12.15 -2.51
C GLN A 108 7.20 -11.27 -3.08
N GLU A 109 6.78 -11.54 -4.31
CA GLU A 109 5.65 -10.85 -4.92
C GLU A 109 4.34 -11.17 -4.19
N ALA A 110 4.09 -12.44 -3.86
CA ALA A 110 2.90 -12.85 -3.11
C ALA A 110 2.83 -12.20 -1.72
N GLU A 111 3.95 -12.13 -0.99
CA GLU A 111 3.99 -11.45 0.31
C GLU A 111 3.75 -9.94 0.18
N LEU A 112 4.29 -9.30 -0.87
CA LEU A 112 3.98 -7.89 -1.14
C LEU A 112 2.48 -7.70 -1.46
N LEU A 113 1.91 -8.54 -2.31
CA LEU A 113 0.49 -8.49 -2.65
C LEU A 113 -0.40 -8.74 -1.44
N LYS A 114 -0.02 -9.66 -0.55
CA LYS A 114 -0.71 -9.92 0.71
C LYS A 114 -0.73 -8.67 1.59
N HIS A 115 0.40 -8.01 1.81
CA HIS A 115 0.44 -6.76 2.57
C HIS A 115 -0.37 -5.63 1.94
N LEU A 116 -0.42 -5.56 0.60
CA LEU A 116 -1.27 -4.59 -0.09
C LEU A 116 -2.75 -4.93 0.10
N ALA A 117 -3.13 -6.21 0.07
CA ALA A 117 -4.49 -6.65 0.32
C ALA A 117 -4.93 -6.35 1.77
N GLU A 118 -4.07 -6.61 2.76
CA GLU A 118 -4.29 -6.25 4.17
C GLU A 118 -4.53 -4.74 4.33
N LYS A 119 -3.74 -3.89 3.65
CA LYS A 119 -3.96 -2.42 3.66
C LYS A 119 -5.30 -2.03 3.06
N ARG A 120 -5.70 -2.63 1.93
CA ARG A 120 -7.01 -2.40 1.31
C ARG A 120 -8.16 -2.83 2.22
N GLU A 121 -7.99 -3.92 2.97
CA GLU A 121 -8.97 -4.38 3.94
C GLU A 121 -9.09 -3.39 5.11
N HIS A 122 -7.97 -2.95 5.66
CA HIS A 122 -7.98 -1.94 6.71
C HIS A 122 -8.65 -0.63 6.29
N GLU A 123 -8.40 -0.16 5.06
CA GLU A 123 -9.09 1.02 4.49
C GLU A 123 -10.62 0.82 4.48
N ARG A 124 -11.11 -0.37 4.12
CA ARG A 124 -12.55 -0.69 4.16
C ARG A 124 -13.09 -0.73 5.59
N GLU A 125 -12.36 -1.33 6.52
CA GLU A 125 -12.73 -1.39 7.94
C GLU A 125 -12.85 0.00 8.55
N VAL A 126 -11.93 0.91 8.23
CA VAL A 126 -11.97 2.29 8.73
C VAL A 126 -13.22 3.01 8.24
N ILE A 127 -13.55 2.89 6.96
CA ILE A 127 -14.77 3.50 6.39
C ILE A 127 -16.02 2.89 7.04
N GLN A 128 -16.06 1.55 7.16
CA GLN A 128 -17.19 0.85 7.75
C GLN A 128 -17.39 1.26 9.22
N LYS A 129 -16.30 1.37 9.98
CA LYS A 129 -16.32 1.80 11.38
C LYS A 129 -16.83 3.23 11.52
N ALA A 130 -16.41 4.15 10.65
CA ALA A 130 -16.91 5.52 10.68
C ALA A 130 -18.42 5.59 10.44
N ILE A 131 -18.94 4.78 9.51
CA ILE A 131 -20.38 4.66 9.24
C ILE A 131 -21.10 4.07 10.46
N GLU A 132 -20.56 3.01 11.05
CA GLU A 132 -21.14 2.33 12.20
C GLU A 132 -21.19 3.24 13.43
N GLU A 133 -20.12 3.98 13.73
CA GLU A 133 -20.09 4.95 14.82
C GLU A 133 -21.12 6.06 14.63
N ASN A 134 -21.27 6.58 13.41
CA ASN A 134 -22.29 7.58 13.09
C ASN A 134 -23.72 7.02 13.29
N ASN A 135 -23.97 5.79 12.82
CA ASN A 135 -25.26 5.13 13.01
C ASN A 135 -25.57 4.89 14.50
N ASN A 136 -24.56 4.48 15.28
CA ASN A 136 -24.68 4.29 16.72
C ASN A 136 -24.95 5.61 17.44
N PHE A 137 -24.31 6.71 17.04
CA PHE A 137 -24.60 8.03 17.57
C PHE A 137 -26.06 8.44 17.34
N ILE A 138 -26.55 8.28 16.10
CA ILE A 138 -27.94 8.59 15.74
C ILE A 138 -28.91 7.73 16.56
N LYS A 139 -28.63 6.42 16.69
CA LYS A 139 -29.46 5.49 17.48
C LYS A 139 -29.53 5.92 18.94
N MET A 140 -28.38 6.15 19.58
CA MET A 140 -28.33 6.58 20.98
C MET A 140 -29.01 7.94 21.20
N ALA A 141 -28.84 8.89 20.28
CA ALA A 141 -29.50 10.19 20.36
C ALA A 141 -31.03 10.05 20.28
N LYS A 142 -31.52 9.20 19.36
CA LYS A 142 -32.95 8.90 19.21
C LYS A 142 -33.53 8.24 20.46
N GLU A 143 -32.85 7.23 20.99
CA GLU A 143 -33.28 6.52 22.21
C GLU A 143 -33.33 7.44 23.43
N LYS A 144 -32.29 8.28 23.62
CA LYS A 144 -32.27 9.27 24.71
C LYS A 144 -33.39 10.29 24.59
N LEU A 145 -33.68 10.77 23.37
CA LEU A 145 -34.79 11.69 23.16
C LEU A 145 -36.13 11.02 23.49
N ALA A 146 -36.36 9.80 23.00
CA ALA A 146 -37.58 9.05 23.28
C ALA A 146 -37.77 8.84 24.79
N GLN A 147 -36.71 8.45 25.50
CA GLN A 147 -36.74 8.28 26.96
C GLN A 147 -37.06 9.60 27.69
N LYS A 148 -36.48 10.72 27.27
CA LYS A 148 -36.78 12.04 27.85
C LYS A 148 -38.22 12.47 27.60
N MET A 149 -38.76 12.19 26.42
CA MET A 149 -40.15 12.52 26.10
C MET A 149 -41.13 11.69 26.94
N GLU A 150 -40.86 10.39 27.13
CA GLU A 150 -41.72 9.54 27.95
C GLU A 150 -41.65 9.97 29.43
N SER A 151 -40.45 10.20 29.97
CA SER A 151 -40.30 10.70 31.34
C SER A 151 -40.98 12.06 31.54
N ASN A 152 -40.89 12.98 30.55
CA ASN A 152 -41.58 14.26 30.63
C ASN A 152 -43.11 14.08 30.66
N LYS A 153 -43.64 13.17 29.84
CA LYS A 153 -45.06 12.85 29.79
C LYS A 153 -45.54 12.24 31.10
N GLU A 154 -44.86 11.22 31.61
CA GLU A 154 -45.17 10.58 32.90
C GLU A 154 -45.13 11.59 34.04
N ASN A 155 -44.13 12.48 34.08
CA ASN A 155 -44.04 13.53 35.10
C ASN A 155 -45.20 14.53 35.02
N ARG A 156 -45.61 14.91 33.79
CA ARG A 156 -46.75 15.81 33.59
C ARG A 156 -48.05 15.15 34.03
N GLU A 157 -48.24 13.88 33.68
CA GLU A 157 -49.42 13.10 34.07
C GLU A 157 -49.48 12.90 35.60
N ALA A 158 -48.37 12.56 36.24
CA ALA A 158 -48.27 12.45 37.70
C ALA A 158 -48.59 13.77 38.41
N HIS A 159 -48.08 14.90 37.90
CA HIS A 159 -48.38 16.22 38.46
C HIS A 159 -49.88 16.58 38.32
N LEU A 160 -50.48 16.30 37.16
CA LEU A 160 -51.92 16.52 36.94
C LEU A 160 -52.76 15.59 37.82
N ALA A 161 -52.40 14.32 37.94
CA ALA A 161 -53.08 13.35 38.80
C ALA A 161 -53.04 13.80 40.27
N ALA A 162 -51.87 14.19 40.78
CA ALA A 162 -51.71 14.69 42.14
C ALA A 162 -52.48 16.00 42.41
N MET A 163 -52.65 16.85 41.39
CA MET A 163 -53.48 18.06 41.50
C MET A 163 -54.96 17.70 41.58
N LEU A 164 -55.43 16.78 40.72
CA LEU A 164 -56.82 16.33 40.70
C LEU A 164 -57.21 15.59 41.99
N GLU A 165 -56.33 14.74 42.53
CA GLU A 165 -56.53 14.03 43.79
C GLU A 165 -56.75 15.01 44.97
N ARG A 166 -55.87 16.02 45.11
CA ARG A 166 -56.03 17.07 46.14
C ARG A 166 -57.33 17.87 45.99
N LEU A 167 -57.82 18.04 44.77
CA LEU A 167 -59.11 18.69 44.54
C LEU A 167 -60.29 17.77 44.90
N GLN A 168 -60.19 16.47 44.59
CA GLN A 168 -61.19 15.47 44.94
C GLN A 168 -61.32 15.30 46.46
N GLU A 169 -60.21 15.33 47.20
CA GLU A 169 -60.24 15.33 48.67
C GLU A 169 -61.03 16.53 49.23
N LYS A 170 -60.84 17.74 48.69
CA LYS A 170 -61.59 18.95 49.12
C LYS A 170 -63.10 18.89 48.83
N VAL A 171 -63.51 18.09 47.83
CA VAL A 171 -64.92 17.87 47.49
C VAL A 171 -65.51 16.74 48.34
N SER A 172 -64.72 15.70 48.65
CA SER A 172 -65.16 14.51 49.37
C SER A 172 -65.13 14.69 50.89
N ASP A 173 -64.18 15.45 51.42
CA ASP A 173 -64.18 15.94 52.80
C ASP A 173 -64.60 17.41 52.80
N PRO A 174 -65.90 17.71 52.95
CA PRO A 174 -66.29 19.04 53.38
C PRO A 174 -65.64 19.21 54.76
N GLY A 175 -64.55 19.97 54.83
CA GLY A 175 -63.81 20.22 56.07
C GLY A 175 -64.75 20.56 57.24
N PRO A 176 -64.29 20.51 58.49
CA PRO A 176 -65.14 20.65 59.67
C PRO A 176 -66.09 21.86 59.64
N GLU A 177 -65.72 22.91 58.90
CA GLU A 177 -66.51 24.11 58.62
C GLU A 177 -67.87 23.84 57.93
N ARG A 178 -67.98 22.86 57.03
CA ARG A 178 -69.26 22.46 56.40
C ARG A 178 -70.06 21.43 57.20
N ARG A 179 -69.43 20.74 58.16
CA ARG A 179 -70.15 19.90 59.14
C ARG A 179 -70.79 20.74 60.26
N LEU A 180 -70.25 21.93 60.54
CA LEU A 180 -70.79 22.88 61.52
C LEU A 180 -71.91 23.77 60.96
N LEU A 181 -71.89 24.08 59.66
CA LEU A 181 -72.97 24.78 58.98
C LEU A 181 -73.92 23.77 58.32
N GLY A 182 -74.89 23.30 59.11
CA GLY A 182 -75.95 22.42 58.63
C GLY A 182 -76.62 22.93 57.36
N HIS A 183 -76.95 22.00 56.46
CA HIS A 183 -77.68 22.16 55.20
C HIS A 183 -78.44 23.50 55.06
N VAL A 184 -77.78 24.50 54.49
CA VAL A 184 -78.49 25.62 53.85
C VAL A 184 -78.74 25.19 52.42
N ALA A 185 -79.96 24.70 52.17
CA ALA A 185 -80.43 24.38 50.82
C ALA A 185 -80.35 25.65 49.95
N LEU A 186 -79.43 25.66 48.98
CA LEU A 186 -79.38 26.72 47.98
C LEU A 186 -80.50 26.49 46.95
N PRO A 187 -81.21 27.55 46.50
CA PRO A 187 -82.48 27.43 45.78
C PRO A 187 -82.24 27.32 44.27
N TRP A 188 -81.70 26.18 43.81
CA TRP A 188 -81.66 25.90 42.37
C TRP A 188 -83.04 25.45 41.83
N GLN A 189 -83.92 24.97 42.71
CA GLN A 189 -85.29 24.57 42.34
C GLN A 189 -86.12 25.77 41.81
N VAL A 190 -85.86 26.98 42.32
CA VAL A 190 -86.60 28.20 41.92
C VAL A 190 -86.25 28.66 40.50
N TYR A 191 -85.06 28.33 39.99
CA TYR A 191 -84.62 28.79 38.68
C TYR A 191 -85.20 27.94 37.52
N MET A 192 -85.54 26.66 37.78
CA MET A 192 -86.14 25.79 36.77
C MET A 192 -87.65 26.03 36.60
N ASP A 193 -88.35 26.44 37.67
CA ASP A 193 -89.79 26.72 37.62
C ASP A 193 -90.13 28.05 36.93
N LEU A 194 -89.19 29.00 36.89
CA LEU A 194 -89.37 30.27 36.16
C LEU A 194 -89.24 30.12 34.64
N HIS A 195 -88.57 29.08 34.16
CA HIS A 195 -88.43 28.80 32.72
C HIS A 195 -89.60 28.02 32.11
N ILE A 196 -90.46 27.40 32.93
CA ILE A 196 -91.62 26.63 32.46
C ILE A 196 -92.88 27.50 32.33
N THR A 197 -92.93 28.67 32.99
CA THR A 197 -94.13 29.54 33.02
C THR A 197 -94.12 30.68 32.00
N SER A 198 -93.00 30.99 31.34
CA SER A 198 -92.98 31.91 30.18
C SER A 198 -92.91 31.11 28.87
N GLY A 199 -94.07 30.77 28.31
CA GLY A 199 -94.18 30.15 26.98
C GLY A 199 -93.62 31.03 25.87
N ARG A 200 -92.31 30.94 25.63
CA ARG A 200 -91.65 31.49 24.44
C ARG A 200 -90.65 30.47 23.87
N LYS A 201 -91.11 29.73 22.86
CA LYS A 201 -90.28 29.04 21.87
C LYS A 201 -89.44 30.09 21.14
N GLN A 202 -88.11 30.02 21.23
CA GLN A 202 -87.23 30.36 20.10
C GLN A 202 -86.00 29.43 20.07
N PRO A 203 -85.54 28.99 18.88
CA PRO A 203 -84.56 27.93 18.75
C PRO A 203 -83.14 28.50 18.70
N TRP A 204 -82.29 28.10 19.65
CA TRP A 204 -80.84 28.27 19.54
C TRP A 204 -80.25 27.12 18.71
N ALA A 205 -80.55 27.14 17.41
CA ALA A 205 -79.88 26.32 16.41
C ALA A 205 -79.45 27.26 15.29
N GLY A 206 -78.21 27.76 15.31
CA GLY A 206 -77.75 28.61 14.21
C GLY A 206 -76.53 29.51 14.42
N MET A 207 -75.87 29.50 15.59
CA MET A 207 -74.65 30.30 15.80
C MET A 207 -73.35 29.50 15.94
N GLY A 208 -73.43 28.16 15.98
CA GLY A 208 -72.25 27.28 16.06
C GLY A 208 -71.55 26.96 14.73
N VAL A 209 -72.17 27.26 13.58
CA VAL A 209 -71.66 26.81 12.27
C VAL A 209 -70.85 27.89 11.53
N PHE A 210 -71.05 29.17 11.83
CA PHE A 210 -70.35 30.26 11.13
C PHE A 210 -68.93 30.57 11.63
N LEU A 211 -68.54 30.04 12.80
CA LEU A 211 -67.19 30.27 13.37
C LEU A 211 -66.21 29.11 13.12
N LEU A 212 -66.68 27.91 12.78
CA LEU A 212 -65.78 26.79 12.45
C LEU A 212 -65.26 26.84 11.01
N ASP A 213 -66.05 27.39 10.07
CA ASP A 213 -65.70 27.37 8.64
C ASP A 213 -64.61 28.39 8.28
N ARG A 214 -64.55 29.52 9.00
CA ARG A 214 -63.52 30.56 8.79
C ARG A 214 -62.15 30.16 9.36
N SER A 215 -62.11 29.27 10.36
CA SER A 215 -60.86 28.76 10.93
C SER A 215 -60.29 27.58 10.14
N LEU A 216 -61.11 26.73 9.53
CA LEU A 216 -60.62 25.63 8.68
C LEU A 216 -60.04 26.12 7.35
N GLY A 217 -60.61 27.16 6.73
CA GLY A 217 -60.07 27.75 5.50
C GLY A 217 -58.68 28.40 5.68
N ALA A 218 -58.43 28.98 6.85
CA ALA A 218 -57.12 29.56 7.18
C ALA A 218 -56.04 28.50 7.44
N PHE A 219 -56.43 27.31 7.92
CA PHE A 219 -55.49 26.22 8.20
C PHE A 219 -55.08 25.44 6.94
N GLN A 220 -55.97 25.31 5.95
CA GLN A 220 -55.64 24.69 4.66
C GLN A 220 -54.75 25.57 3.77
N GLY A 221 -54.87 26.91 3.83
CA GLY A 221 -54.00 27.84 3.11
C GLY A 221 -52.53 27.79 3.56
N MET A 222 -52.29 27.72 4.88
CA MET A 222 -50.93 27.61 5.43
C MET A 222 -50.23 26.28 5.09
N ILE A 223 -50.97 25.18 5.01
CA ILE A 223 -50.39 23.87 4.66
C ILE A 223 -49.95 23.85 3.18
N TRP A 224 -50.68 24.53 2.28
CA TRP A 224 -50.31 24.62 0.87
C TRP A 224 -49.07 25.51 0.63
N GLU A 225 -48.92 26.59 1.40
CA GLU A 225 -47.75 27.48 1.32
C GLU A 225 -46.45 26.85 1.84
N VAL A 226 -46.56 25.91 2.79
CA VAL A 226 -45.39 25.20 3.36
C VAL A 226 -44.94 24.02 2.49
N LEU A 227 -45.86 23.37 1.76
CA LEU A 227 -45.54 22.25 0.87
C LEU A 227 -45.12 22.68 -0.57
N GLY A 228 -45.37 23.93 -0.97
CA GLY A 228 -45.01 24.45 -2.29
C GLY A 228 -43.58 24.98 -2.45
N LYS A 229 -42.75 25.00 -1.39
CA LYS A 229 -41.36 25.50 -1.41
C LYS A 229 -40.30 24.40 -1.41
N LYS A 230 -40.59 23.28 -2.06
CA LYS A 230 -39.63 22.21 -2.31
C LYS A 230 -39.68 21.75 -3.77
N HIS A 231 -39.33 22.65 -4.67
CA HIS A 231 -38.66 22.33 -5.93
C HIS A 231 -37.97 23.55 -6.52
#